data_AF-A0A6G8DF33-F1
#
_entry.id   AF-A0A6G8DF33-F1
#
_cell.length_a   1.000
_cell.length_b   1.000
_cell.length_c   1.000
_cell.angle_alpha   90.00
_cell.angle_beta   90.00
_cell.angle_gamma   90.00
#
_symmetry.space_group_name_H-M   'P 1'
#
loop_
_entity.id
_entity.type
_entity.pdbx_description
1 polymer ?
#
loop_
_entity_poly.entity_id
_entity_poly.type
_entity_poly.pdbx_seq_one_letter_code
_entity_poly.pdbx_strand_id
1 'polypeptide(L)'
;MSSEGESNGYQSTESKYKGGAKEMYVTYDLEQATRGEGSATYPKVKRVYIAGDVTGWDVGHFEKQSGSKVFGVKVEYERTREGYHRSGYAAERSDTGTEYEVKPTRVEESSSQFSQIVELPENAENIQFREGDLPEKYRSALQDVR
;
A
#
# COMPACT_ATOMS: atom_id res chain seq x y z
N MET A 1 -41.21 -9.00 5.32
CA MET A 1 -40.97 -9.30 3.90
C MET A 1 -39.60 -8.75 3.59
N SER A 2 -38.59 -9.62 3.62
CA SER A 2 -37.18 -9.28 3.49
C SER A 2 -36.66 -9.89 2.20
N SER A 3 -36.04 -9.07 1.38
CA SER A 3 -35.12 -9.52 0.33
C SER A 3 -34.07 -8.43 0.16
N GLU A 4 -32.97 -8.55 0.88
CA GLU A 4 -31.75 -7.79 0.61
C GLU A 4 -30.77 -8.77 -0.03
N GLY A 5 -30.40 -8.48 -1.27
CA GLY A 5 -29.56 -9.32 -2.11
C GLY A 5 -28.12 -9.33 -1.61
N GLU A 6 -27.55 -10.52 -1.58
CA GLU A 6 -26.14 -10.76 -1.35
C GLU A 6 -25.32 -10.13 -2.49
N SER A 7 -24.64 -9.02 -2.19
CA SER A 7 -23.56 -8.51 -3.04
C SER A 7 -22.36 -9.45 -2.91
N ASN A 8 -22.27 -10.41 -3.83
CA ASN A 8 -21.11 -11.31 -3.94
C ASN A 8 -19.91 -10.52 -4.48
N GLY A 9 -19.26 -9.74 -3.61
CA GLY A 9 -18.07 -8.97 -3.91
C GLY A 9 -16.88 -9.90 -4.16
N TYR A 10 -16.20 -9.69 -5.29
CA TYR A 10 -14.99 -10.42 -5.66
C TYR A 10 -13.93 -10.33 -4.53
N GLN A 11 -13.73 -11.43 -3.79
CA GLN A 11 -12.63 -11.53 -2.83
C GLN A 11 -11.33 -11.88 -3.56
N SER A 12 -10.44 -10.90 -3.69
CA SER A 12 -9.09 -11.09 -4.22
C SER A 12 -8.33 -12.17 -3.44
N THR A 13 -7.69 -13.10 -4.16
CA THR A 13 -6.95 -14.26 -3.64
C THR A 13 -5.75 -13.90 -2.76
N GLU A 14 -5.31 -12.64 -2.81
CA GLU A 14 -4.21 -12.10 -1.99
C GLU A 14 -4.66 -11.61 -0.61
N SER A 15 -5.96 -11.49 -0.36
CA SER A 15 -6.55 -10.96 0.88
C SER A 15 -5.98 -11.59 2.17
N LYS A 16 -5.69 -12.89 2.13
CA LYS A 16 -5.12 -13.62 3.28
C LYS A 16 -3.68 -13.24 3.65
N TYR A 17 -2.94 -12.57 2.77
CA TYR A 17 -1.55 -12.15 2.99
C TYR A 17 -1.41 -10.66 3.36
N LYS A 18 -2.50 -9.89 3.36
CA LYS A 18 -2.46 -8.42 3.48
C LYS A 18 -2.20 -7.91 4.89
N GLY A 19 -2.31 -8.73 5.94
CA GLY A 19 -1.89 -8.36 7.31
C GLY A 19 -2.41 -7.00 7.79
N GLY A 20 -3.70 -6.71 7.57
CA GLY A 20 -4.33 -5.43 7.95
C GLY A 20 -4.08 -4.27 6.98
N ALA A 21 -3.35 -4.47 5.88
CA ALA A 21 -3.10 -3.44 4.89
C ALA A 21 -4.37 -3.06 4.11
N LYS A 22 -4.56 -1.75 3.94
CA LYS A 22 -5.62 -1.13 3.13
C LYS A 22 -5.18 -1.11 1.67
N GLU A 23 -6.07 -1.48 0.76
CA GLU A 23 -5.86 -1.35 -0.69
C GLU A 23 -6.14 0.10 -1.13
N MET A 24 -5.21 0.67 -1.88
CA MET A 24 -5.18 2.06 -2.35
C MET A 24 -4.67 2.12 -3.79
N TYR A 25 -4.73 3.28 -4.44
CA TYR A 25 -4.45 3.39 -5.88
C TYR A 25 -3.66 4.64 -6.24
N VAL A 26 -2.84 4.54 -7.27
CA VAL A 26 -2.23 5.66 -7.99
C VAL A 26 -2.79 5.69 -9.40
N THR A 27 -3.37 6.82 -9.81
CA THR A 27 -3.85 7.07 -11.18
C THR A 27 -2.91 8.01 -11.90
N TYR A 28 -2.63 7.76 -13.17
CA TYR A 28 -1.73 8.58 -13.99
C TYR A 28 -2.06 8.41 -15.47
N ASP A 29 -1.66 9.38 -16.29
CA ASP A 29 -1.76 9.33 -17.74
C ASP A 29 -0.42 8.94 -18.36
N LEU A 30 -0.47 8.20 -19.47
CA LEU A 30 0.73 7.78 -20.18
C LEU A 30 0.52 7.89 -21.69
N GLU A 31 1.31 8.74 -22.34
CA GLU A 31 1.40 8.82 -23.79
C GLU A 31 2.04 7.55 -24.36
N GLN A 32 1.41 6.96 -25.38
CA GLN A 32 1.87 5.74 -26.04
C GLN A 32 1.76 5.87 -27.54
N ALA A 33 2.74 5.30 -28.26
CA ALA A 33 2.67 5.14 -29.70
C ALA A 33 1.54 4.18 -30.08
N THR A 34 0.75 4.59 -31.06
CA THR A 34 -0.31 3.76 -31.65
C THR A 34 0.27 2.87 -32.74
N ARG A 35 -0.52 1.89 -33.23
CA ARG A 35 -0.09 1.02 -34.35
C ARG A 35 0.03 1.74 -35.70
N GLY A 36 -0.49 2.97 -35.81
CA GLY A 36 -0.29 3.87 -36.95
C GLY A 36 0.76 4.94 -36.65
N GLU A 37 0.93 5.92 -37.53
CA GLU A 37 1.76 7.09 -37.27
C GLU A 37 1.01 8.06 -36.33
N GLY A 38 1.19 7.91 -35.01
CA GLY A 38 0.64 8.83 -34.01
C GLY A 38 0.76 8.32 -32.57
N SER A 39 0.53 9.21 -31.59
CA SER A 39 0.48 8.90 -30.16
C SER A 39 -0.90 9.19 -29.56
N ALA A 40 -1.21 8.52 -28.45
CA ALA A 40 -2.42 8.74 -27.68
C ALA A 40 -2.14 8.61 -26.19
N THR A 41 -2.79 9.45 -25.39
CA THR A 41 -2.71 9.41 -23.93
C THR A 41 -3.71 8.40 -23.39
N TYR A 42 -3.21 7.48 -22.56
CA TYR A 42 -4.03 6.47 -21.93
C TYR A 42 -3.94 6.57 -20.40
N PRO A 43 -5.09 6.68 -19.72
CA PRO A 43 -5.10 6.62 -18.27
C PRO A 43 -4.71 5.22 -17.78
N LYS A 44 -3.97 5.21 -16.69
CA LYS A 44 -3.40 4.03 -16.04
C LYS A 44 -3.65 4.09 -14.54
N VAL A 45 -3.64 2.91 -13.94
CA VAL A 45 -3.83 2.73 -12.51
C VAL A 45 -2.83 1.71 -12.00
N LYS A 46 -2.20 2.03 -10.87
CA LYS A 46 -1.34 1.14 -10.11
C LYS A 46 -1.92 0.94 -8.71
N ARG A 47 -2.08 -0.32 -8.29
CA ARG A 47 -2.57 -0.67 -6.95
C ARG A 47 -1.43 -0.61 -5.94
N VAL A 48 -1.75 -0.20 -4.73
CA VAL A 48 -0.81 -0.05 -3.61
C VAL A 48 -1.46 -0.61 -2.34
N TYR A 49 -0.66 -1.23 -1.48
CA TYR A 49 -1.11 -1.75 -0.19
C TYR A 49 -0.38 -1.04 0.93
N ILE A 50 -1.12 -0.35 1.81
CA ILE A 50 -0.55 0.44 2.91
C ILE A 50 -1.03 -0.15 4.25
N ALA A 51 -0.08 -0.51 5.11
CA ALA A 51 -0.33 -1.11 6.43
C ALA A 51 -0.31 -0.05 7.54
N GLY A 52 -1.14 0.97 7.39
CA GLY A 52 -1.24 2.10 8.31
C GLY A 52 -2.17 3.19 7.79
N ASP A 53 -2.16 4.32 8.48
CA ASP A 53 -2.88 5.53 8.09
C ASP A 53 -1.95 6.45 7.31
N VAL A 54 -2.36 6.87 6.11
CA VAL A 54 -1.54 7.73 5.26
C VAL A 54 -1.48 9.12 5.87
N THR A 55 -0.26 9.65 6.00
CA THR A 55 0.00 10.98 6.57
C THR A 55 0.36 12.00 5.50
N GLY A 56 0.80 11.56 4.32
CA GLY A 56 1.12 12.42 3.20
C GLY A 56 1.55 11.65 1.94
N TRP A 57 1.57 12.34 0.80
CA TRP A 57 2.14 11.81 -0.43
C TRP A 57 2.69 12.94 -1.30
N ASP A 58 3.71 12.61 -2.11
CA ASP A 58 4.38 13.55 -3.00
C ASP A 58 4.80 12.87 -4.32
N VAL A 59 4.93 13.66 -5.40
CA VAL A 59 5.33 13.17 -6.74
C VAL A 59 6.68 13.74 -7.10
N GLY A 60 7.60 12.87 -7.54
CA GLY A 60 8.90 13.32 -7.99
C GLY A 60 9.90 12.17 -8.08
N HIS A 61 11.18 12.53 -8.06
CA HIS A 61 12.27 11.56 -8.03
C HIS A 61 12.75 11.30 -6.61
N PHE A 62 12.72 10.04 -6.22
CA PHE A 62 13.12 9.59 -4.89
C PHE A 62 14.28 8.59 -4.97
N GLU A 63 15.20 8.67 -4.01
CA GLU A 63 16.26 7.68 -3.86
C GLU A 63 15.74 6.50 -3.05
N LYS A 64 15.83 5.29 -3.61
CA LYS A 64 15.55 4.05 -2.88
C LYS A 64 16.70 3.71 -1.94
N GLN A 65 16.43 2.84 -0.97
CA GLN A 65 17.48 2.26 -0.10
C GLN A 65 18.61 1.56 -0.87
N SER A 66 18.37 1.13 -2.11
CA SER A 66 19.39 0.57 -3.01
C SER A 66 20.33 1.63 -3.63
N GLY A 67 20.09 2.92 -3.41
CA GLY A 67 20.77 4.04 -4.06
C GLY A 67 20.24 4.40 -5.44
N SER A 68 19.22 3.69 -5.94
CA SER A 68 18.61 3.97 -7.25
C SER A 68 17.62 5.13 -7.14
N LYS A 69 17.74 6.12 -8.02
CA LYS A 69 16.78 7.22 -8.15
C LYS A 69 15.65 6.83 -9.09
N VAL A 70 14.40 7.02 -8.67
CA VAL A 70 13.21 6.61 -9.43
C VAL A 70 12.14 7.70 -9.40
N PHE A 71 11.44 7.90 -10.51
CA PHE A 71 10.24 8.73 -10.56
C PHE A 71 9.01 7.98 -10.06
N GLY A 72 8.13 8.66 -9.32
CA GLY A 72 6.88 8.08 -8.88
C GLY A 72 6.20 8.85 -7.77
N VAL A 73 5.43 8.13 -6.96
CA VAL A 73 4.73 8.67 -5.78
C VAL A 73 5.40 8.15 -4.51
N LYS A 74 5.85 9.05 -3.63
CA LYS A 74 6.23 8.69 -2.27
C LYS A 74 5.00 8.82 -1.38
N VAL A 75 4.63 7.74 -0.69
CA VAL A 75 3.52 7.69 0.27
C VAL A 75 4.11 7.54 1.67
N GLU A 76 3.74 8.43 2.57
CA GLU A 76 4.11 8.40 3.98
C GLU A 76 2.92 7.93 4.80
N TYR A 77 3.15 7.03 5.74
CA TYR A 77 2.08 6.45 6.57
C TYR A 77 2.57 6.10 7.96
N GLU A 78 1.64 6.15 8.91
CA GLU A 78 1.85 5.81 10.30
C GLU A 78 1.18 4.48 10.63
N ARG A 79 1.88 3.61 11.35
CA ARG A 79 1.32 2.40 11.91
C ARG A 79 1.36 2.47 13.42
N THR A 80 0.18 2.45 14.03
CA THR A 80 0.03 2.29 15.47
C THR A 80 -0.05 0.81 15.83
N ARG A 81 0.52 0.45 16.98
CA ARG A 81 0.40 -0.87 17.58
C ARG A 81 -0.13 -0.68 18.98
N GLU A 82 -1.31 -1.22 19.24
CA GLU A 82 -1.90 -1.23 20.58
C GLU A 82 -0.98 -1.96 21.56
N GLY A 83 -0.83 -1.38 22.75
CA GLY A 83 -0.13 -2.03 23.84
C GLY A 83 -0.86 -3.30 24.27
N TYR A 84 -0.10 -4.33 24.67
CA TYR A 84 -0.68 -5.60 25.09
C TYR A 84 0.12 -6.22 26.23
N HIS A 85 -0.56 -7.05 27.02
CA HIS A 85 0.09 -7.87 28.04
C HIS A 85 0.58 -9.16 27.40
N ARG A 86 1.90 -9.34 27.37
CA ARG A 86 2.52 -10.58 26.94
C ARG A 86 2.64 -11.51 28.13
N SER A 87 2.05 -12.70 28.02
CA SER A 87 2.26 -13.77 29.00
C SER A 87 3.72 -14.23 29.00
N GLY A 88 4.19 -14.65 30.17
CA GLY A 88 5.49 -15.29 30.27
C GLY A 88 5.47 -16.70 29.65
N TYR A 89 6.64 -17.18 29.26
CA TYR A 89 6.82 -18.53 28.76
C TYR A 89 8.25 -19.01 29.01
N ALA A 90 8.42 -20.32 29.17
CA ALA A 90 9.72 -20.97 29.12
C ALA A 90 10.04 -21.31 27.65
N ALA A 91 11.27 -21.05 27.23
CA ALA A 91 11.76 -21.42 25.91
C ALA A 91 13.16 -21.99 25.98
N GLU A 92 13.51 -22.81 25.00
CA GLU A 92 14.82 -23.42 24.89
C GLU A 92 15.56 -22.85 23.67
N ARG A 93 16.84 -22.53 23.82
CA ARG A 93 17.71 -22.19 22.68
C ARG A 93 18.06 -23.47 21.92
N SER A 94 17.61 -23.57 20.67
CA SER A 94 17.79 -24.77 19.84
C SER A 94 19.25 -25.16 19.58
N ASP A 95 20.18 -24.22 19.66
CA ASP A 95 21.60 -24.42 19.43
C ASP A 95 22.37 -24.88 20.68
N THR A 96 21.95 -24.46 21.88
CA THR A 96 22.66 -24.74 23.14
C THR A 96 21.88 -25.63 24.12
N GLY A 97 20.60 -25.90 23.86
CA GLY A 97 19.69 -26.61 24.78
C GLY A 97 19.44 -25.82 26.07
N THR A 98 19.76 -24.53 26.11
CA THR A 98 19.61 -23.73 27.33
C THR A 98 18.18 -23.24 27.46
N GLU A 99 17.48 -23.70 28.49
CA GLU A 99 16.18 -23.18 28.87
C GLU A 99 16.32 -21.78 29.49
N TYR A 100 15.39 -20.90 29.13
CA TYR A 100 15.27 -19.57 29.70
C TYR A 100 13.80 -19.21 29.89
N GLU A 101 13.55 -18.42 30.94
CA GLU A 101 12.21 -17.95 31.27
C GLU A 101 12.03 -16.51 30.79
N VAL A 102 11.01 -16.31 29.97
CA VAL A 102 10.53 -14.98 29.59
C VAL A 102 9.45 -14.59 30.58
N LYS A 103 9.70 -13.54 31.37
CA LYS A 103 8.70 -13.02 32.31
C LYS A 103 7.53 -12.34 31.58
N PRO A 104 6.31 -12.38 32.15
CA PRO A 104 5.21 -11.56 31.68
C PRO A 104 5.63 -10.08 31.66
N THR A 105 5.21 -9.35 30.63
CA THR A 105 5.50 -7.92 30.54
C THR A 105 4.39 -7.19 29.81
N ARG A 106 4.25 -5.90 30.10
CA ARG A 106 3.43 -5.00 29.32
C ARG A 106 4.27 -4.46 28.17
N VAL A 107 3.77 -4.64 26.96
CA VAL A 107 4.29 -3.96 25.78
C VAL A 107 3.48 -2.67 25.63
N GLU A 108 4.15 -1.53 25.65
CA GLU A 108 3.51 -0.24 25.50
C GLU A 108 3.02 -0.03 24.07
N GLU A 109 2.05 0.88 23.93
CA GLU A 109 1.62 1.36 22.63
C GLU A 109 2.79 2.06 21.92
N SER A 110 2.89 1.85 20.61
CA SER A 110 3.92 2.47 19.80
C SER A 110 3.37 2.94 18.46
N SER A 111 3.82 4.11 18.01
CA SER A 111 3.65 4.56 16.63
C SER A 111 4.98 4.42 15.88
N SER A 112 4.91 4.09 14.59
CA SER A 112 6.06 4.08 13.69
C SER A 112 5.69 4.67 12.34
N GLN A 113 6.55 5.55 11.84
CA GLN A 113 6.40 6.18 10.53
C GLN A 113 7.15 5.38 9.46
N PHE A 114 6.52 5.23 8.32
CA PHE A 114 7.05 4.51 7.17
C PHE A 114 6.86 5.32 5.90
N SER A 115 7.67 4.99 4.89
CA SER A 115 7.53 5.54 3.55
C SER A 115 7.62 4.43 2.52
N GLN A 116 6.76 4.50 1.50
CA GLN A 116 6.76 3.60 0.36
C GLN A 116 6.80 4.40 -0.94
N ILE A 117 7.66 4.00 -1.87
CA ILE A 117 7.77 4.62 -3.20
C ILE A 117 7.07 3.74 -4.22
N VAL A 118 6.10 4.31 -4.93
CA VAL A 118 5.37 3.69 -6.04
C VAL A 118 5.94 4.22 -7.35
N GLU A 119 6.80 3.43 -7.99
CA GLU A 119 7.44 3.83 -9.26
C GLU A 119 6.45 4.00 -10.40
N LEU A 120 6.65 5.03 -11.21
CA LEU A 120 5.89 5.33 -12.42
C LEU A 120 6.85 5.60 -13.60
N PRO A 121 6.38 5.50 -14.85
CA PRO A 121 7.13 5.99 -16.01
C PRO A 121 7.46 7.48 -15.87
N GLU A 122 8.66 7.89 -16.31
CA GLU A 122 9.13 9.29 -16.25
C GLU A 122 8.21 10.27 -16.99
N ASN A 123 7.52 9.80 -18.03
CA ASN A 123 6.56 10.59 -18.80
C ASN A 123 5.11 10.40 -18.31
N ALA A 124 4.92 9.90 -17.09
CA ALA A 124 3.58 9.82 -16.51
C ALA A 124 3.11 11.21 -16.06
N GLU A 125 1.89 11.55 -16.42
CA GLU A 125 1.30 12.87 -16.15
C GLU A 125 0.05 12.75 -15.28
N ASN A 126 -0.40 13.88 -14.74
CA ASN A 126 -1.64 14.01 -13.98
C ASN A 126 -1.74 12.97 -12.83
N ILE A 127 -0.63 12.76 -12.14
CA ILE A 127 -0.46 11.70 -11.14
C ILE A 127 -1.27 12.03 -9.88
N GLN A 128 -2.01 11.05 -9.36
CA GLN A 128 -2.77 11.21 -8.13
C GLN A 128 -2.80 9.94 -7.29
N PHE A 129 -2.59 10.10 -5.98
CA PHE A 129 -2.81 9.06 -4.98
C PHE A 129 -4.25 9.06 -4.47
N ARG A 130 -4.81 7.88 -4.22
CA ARG A 130 -6.22 7.66 -3.86
C ARG A 130 -6.30 6.68 -2.68
N GLU A 131 -6.78 7.16 -1.54
CA GLU A 131 -7.07 6.32 -0.37
C GLU A 131 -8.48 5.71 -0.51
N GLY A 132 -8.56 4.37 -0.54
CA GLY A 132 -9.83 3.66 -0.70
C GLY A 132 -10.31 3.54 -2.15
N ASP A 133 -11.54 3.05 -2.28
CA ASP A 133 -12.09 2.49 -3.50
C ASP A 133 -11.95 3.38 -4.75
N LEU A 134 -11.36 2.89 -5.85
CA LEU A 134 -12.06 3.04 -7.14
C LEU A 134 -12.29 1.81 -8.06
N PRO A 135 -12.77 0.69 -7.50
CA PRO A 135 -13.54 -0.37 -8.15
C PRO A 135 -14.63 0.01 -9.18
N GLU A 136 -15.02 -1.05 -9.90
CA GLU A 136 -15.77 -1.23 -11.17
C GLU A 136 -15.34 -0.37 -12.36
N LYS A 137 -14.56 0.63 -12.02
CA LYS A 137 -14.61 1.87 -12.72
C LYS A 137 -13.53 2.81 -12.26
N TYR A 138 -12.29 2.33 -12.29
CA TYR A 138 -11.18 3.14 -12.79
C TYR A 138 -11.45 3.61 -14.25
N ARG A 139 -12.70 4.01 -14.58
CA ARG A 139 -13.51 3.40 -15.68
C ARG A 139 -13.07 3.84 -17.06
N SER A 140 -12.45 4.98 -17.19
CA SER A 140 -11.79 5.44 -18.42
C SER A 140 -10.78 6.55 -18.12
N ALA A 141 -10.43 6.66 -16.83
CA ALA A 141 -9.66 7.70 -16.17
C ALA A 141 -9.94 7.55 -14.67
N LEU A 142 -9.24 8.29 -13.85
CA LEU A 142 -9.96 9.21 -12.99
C LEU A 142 -9.12 10.47 -12.92
N GLN A 143 -9.44 11.42 -13.81
CA GLN A 143 -8.81 12.74 -13.91
C GLN A 143 -9.76 13.78 -14.49
N ASP A 144 -9.66 15.00 -13.94
CA ASP A 144 -9.58 16.26 -14.68
C ASP A 144 -8.84 17.24 -13.74
N VAL A 145 -7.53 17.44 -13.96
CA VAL A 145 -6.71 18.35 -13.15
C VAL A 145 -6.30 19.53 -14.03
N ARG A 146 -6.74 20.73 -13.62
CA ARG A 146 -6.50 22.03 -14.26
C ARG A 146 -5.05 22.49 -14.16
#